data_AF-A0AAW7D8P2-F1
#
_entry.id   AF-A0AAW7D8P2-F1
#
_cell.length_a   1.000
_cell.length_b   1.000
_cell.length_c   1.000
_cell.angle_alpha   90.00
_cell.angle_beta   90.00
_cell.angle_gamma   90.00
#
_symmetry.space_group_name_H-M   'P 1'
#
loop_
_entity.id
_entity.type
_entity.pdbx_description
1 polymer ?
#
loop_
_entity_poly.entity_id
_entity_poly.type
_entity_poly.pdbx_seq_one_letter_code
_entity_poly.pdbx_strand_id
1 'polypeptide(L)'
;MKICASIAPPSQSPKTLPASFRRNKPMNFNLENIFKLESEEKYNEAYYQYKSLLKTSPLNFDIWKYYYFFLWSMIEDVNGVFTIFKGEDLRNELKNELDYGLKNFEKIAEFNFLAGYTTSIFPYEYGDYEEMENFGKQLLSKASELESNNVLFKMVFLGSLENPNAEQKNEYNNLKSKVRIEILEKHYGNGLLNEYFNQVFIRK
;
A
#
# COMPACT_ATOMS: atom_id res chain seq x y z
N MET A 1 -36.01 25.28 -16.42
CA MET A 1 -35.38 26.10 -17.48
C MET A 1 -33.96 25.60 -17.65
N LYS A 2 -33.66 24.97 -18.78
CA LYS A 2 -32.36 24.37 -19.12
C LYS A 2 -31.34 25.47 -19.38
N ILE A 3 -30.12 25.32 -18.87
CA ILE A 3 -28.93 25.92 -19.48
C ILE A 3 -27.89 24.82 -19.61
N CYS A 4 -27.69 24.37 -20.85
CA CYS A 4 -26.57 23.54 -21.26
C CYS A 4 -25.32 24.40 -21.36
N ALA A 5 -24.20 23.94 -20.80
CA ALA A 5 -22.87 24.33 -21.24
C ALA A 5 -22.02 23.05 -21.35
N SER A 6 -21.92 22.57 -22.57
CA SER A 6 -21.01 21.51 -23.00
C SER A 6 -19.58 22.06 -23.01
N ILE A 7 -18.71 21.52 -22.17
CA ILE A 7 -17.26 21.68 -22.31
C ILE A 7 -16.66 20.27 -22.23
N ALA A 8 -16.16 19.78 -23.37
CA ALA A 8 -15.44 18.53 -23.46
C ALA A 8 -14.13 18.61 -22.65
N PRO A 9 -13.69 17.54 -21.98
CA PRO A 9 -12.38 17.53 -21.34
C PRO A 9 -11.29 17.47 -22.41
N PRO A 10 -10.17 18.21 -22.25
CA PRO A 10 -9.04 18.07 -23.16
C PRO A 10 -8.42 16.68 -22.99
N SER A 11 -8.40 15.91 -24.08
CA SER A 11 -7.64 14.67 -24.21
C SER A 11 -6.15 15.00 -24.13
N GLN A 12 -5.57 14.91 -22.94
CA GLN A 12 -4.12 14.88 -22.77
C GLN A 12 -3.68 13.43 -22.63
N SER A 13 -3.07 12.92 -23.70
CA SER A 13 -2.25 11.72 -23.68
C SER A 13 -1.27 11.75 -22.49
N PRO A 14 -1.04 10.64 -21.77
CA PRO A 14 -0.04 10.59 -20.73
C PRO A 14 1.33 10.98 -21.31
N LYS A 15 1.94 12.04 -20.77
CA LYS A 15 3.32 12.38 -21.10
C LYS A 15 4.22 11.24 -20.58
N THR A 16 4.70 10.42 -21.49
CA THR A 16 5.68 9.36 -21.22
C THR A 16 6.95 9.96 -20.62
N LEU A 17 7.32 9.48 -19.43
CA LEU A 17 8.61 9.75 -18.79
C LEU A 17 9.77 9.18 -19.63
N PRO A 18 10.98 9.79 -19.55
CA PRO A 18 12.13 9.39 -20.37
C PRO A 18 12.58 7.95 -20.08
N ALA A 19 13.00 7.27 -21.14
CA ALA A 19 13.36 5.85 -21.17
C ALA A 19 14.54 5.44 -20.26
N SER A 20 15.23 6.39 -19.62
CA SER A 20 16.40 6.14 -18.77
C SER A 20 16.08 5.58 -17.37
N PHE A 21 14.80 5.47 -16.99
CA PHE A 21 14.38 5.02 -15.65
C PHE A 21 13.87 3.57 -15.58
N ARG A 22 13.82 2.82 -16.69
CA ARG A 22 13.37 1.43 -16.67
C ARG A 22 14.49 0.47 -16.28
N ARG A 23 14.73 0.32 -14.97
CA ARG A 23 15.31 -0.93 -14.45
C ARG A 23 14.17 -1.90 -14.17
N ASN A 24 13.83 -2.71 -15.17
CA ASN A 24 12.84 -3.78 -15.02
C ASN A 24 13.42 -4.87 -14.09
N LYS A 25 13.09 -4.82 -12.80
CA LYS A 25 13.09 -6.04 -11.97
C LYS A 25 12.07 -6.98 -12.63
N PRO A 26 12.40 -8.24 -12.95
CA PRO A 26 11.45 -9.14 -13.58
C PRO A 26 10.26 -9.32 -12.63
N MET A 27 9.11 -8.78 -13.02
CA MET A 27 7.85 -9.02 -12.33
C MET A 27 7.53 -10.51 -12.48
N ASN A 28 7.10 -11.14 -11.39
CA ASN A 28 6.60 -12.51 -11.46
C ASN A 28 5.35 -12.49 -12.35
N PHE A 29 5.38 -13.21 -13.48
CA PHE A 29 4.30 -13.27 -14.48
C PHE A 29 2.92 -13.52 -13.85
N ASN A 30 2.89 -14.17 -12.68
CA ASN A 30 1.68 -14.46 -11.93
C ASN A 30 1.03 -13.23 -11.26
N LEU A 31 1.79 -12.18 -10.91
CA LEU A 31 1.25 -10.95 -10.31
C LEU A 31 0.68 -9.99 -11.36
N GLU A 32 1.25 -9.95 -12.56
CA GLU A 32 0.77 -9.06 -13.64
C GLU A 32 -0.70 -9.31 -13.99
N ASN A 33 -1.12 -10.58 -14.03
CA ASN A 33 -2.52 -10.92 -14.27
C ASN A 33 -3.42 -10.48 -13.10
N ILE A 34 -2.94 -10.58 -11.86
CA ILE A 34 -3.72 -10.14 -10.69
C ILE A 34 -3.91 -8.63 -10.72
N PHE A 35 -2.86 -7.87 -11.00
CA PHE A 35 -2.96 -6.40 -11.12
C PHE A 35 -3.90 -5.98 -12.24
N LYS A 36 -3.95 -6.74 -13.34
CA LYS A 36 -4.95 -6.53 -14.39
C LYS A 36 -6.37 -6.74 -13.86
N LEU A 37 -6.62 -7.83 -13.13
CA LEU A 37 -7.92 -8.10 -12.52
C LEU A 37 -8.33 -7.00 -11.53
N GLU A 38 -7.39 -6.52 -10.71
CA GLU A 38 -7.61 -5.37 -9.82
C GLU A 38 -8.05 -4.12 -10.60
N SER A 39 -7.34 -3.78 -11.67
CA SER A 39 -7.67 -2.61 -12.51
C SER A 39 -8.99 -2.74 -13.28
N GLU A 40 -9.44 -3.97 -13.53
CA GLU A 40 -10.73 -4.29 -14.15
C GLU A 40 -11.84 -4.47 -13.10
N GLU A 41 -11.54 -4.18 -11.83
CA GLU A 41 -12.44 -4.35 -10.67
C GLU A 41 -12.94 -5.81 -10.50
N LYS A 42 -12.21 -6.79 -11.04
CA LYS A 42 -12.50 -8.24 -10.89
C LYS A 42 -11.90 -8.78 -9.59
N TYR A 43 -12.33 -8.20 -8.47
CA TYR A 43 -11.70 -8.42 -7.16
C TYR A 43 -11.90 -9.84 -6.62
N ASN A 44 -13.03 -10.48 -6.92
CA ASN A 44 -13.28 -11.88 -6.54
C ASN A 44 -12.24 -12.80 -7.20
N GLU A 45 -11.99 -12.60 -8.50
CA GLU A 45 -11.01 -13.36 -9.27
C GLU A 45 -9.58 -13.05 -8.81
N ALA A 46 -9.26 -11.78 -8.54
CA ALA A 46 -7.97 -11.38 -7.98
C ALA A 46 -7.70 -12.09 -6.66
N TYR A 47 -8.68 -12.10 -5.74
CA TYR A 47 -8.60 -12.81 -4.46
C TYR A 47 -8.29 -14.30 -4.65
N TYR A 48 -9.03 -15.00 -5.52
CA TYR A 48 -8.79 -16.43 -5.74
C TYR A 48 -7.39 -16.71 -6.31
N GLN A 49 -6.88 -15.84 -7.18
CA GLN A 49 -5.52 -15.98 -7.68
C GLN A 49 -4.47 -15.74 -6.59
N TYR A 50 -4.64 -14.72 -5.74
CA TYR A 50 -3.77 -14.53 -4.58
C TYR A 50 -3.74 -15.76 -3.67
N LYS A 51 -4.91 -16.29 -3.28
CA LYS A 51 -4.98 -17.50 -2.43
C LYS A 51 -4.31 -18.71 -3.10
N SER A 52 -4.48 -18.88 -4.40
CA SER A 52 -3.83 -19.96 -5.16
C SER A 52 -2.30 -19.83 -5.12
N LEU A 53 -1.78 -18.61 -5.35
CA LEU A 53 -0.34 -18.34 -5.30
C LEU A 53 0.23 -18.53 -3.89
N LEU A 54 -0.44 -18.02 -2.85
CA LEU A 54 0.00 -18.20 -1.47
C LEU A 54 -0.07 -19.65 -1.00
N LYS A 55 -1.02 -20.45 -1.52
CA LYS A 55 -1.04 -21.89 -1.26
C LYS A 55 0.20 -22.61 -1.82
N THR A 56 0.69 -22.19 -2.98
CA THR A 56 1.86 -22.80 -3.62
C THR A 56 3.18 -22.22 -3.15
N SER A 57 3.19 -20.97 -2.69
CA SER A 57 4.39 -20.24 -2.25
C SER A 57 4.09 -19.41 -0.98
N PRO A 58 3.81 -20.05 0.17
CA PRO A 58 3.29 -19.37 1.35
C PRO A 58 4.25 -18.35 1.98
N LEU A 59 5.56 -18.53 1.79
CA LEU A 59 6.59 -17.62 2.33
C LEU A 59 7.08 -16.59 1.30
N ASN A 60 6.38 -16.43 0.18
CA ASN A 60 6.74 -15.42 -0.82
C ASN A 60 6.22 -14.04 -0.39
N PHE A 61 7.11 -13.22 0.18
CA PHE A 61 6.80 -11.88 0.64
C PHE A 61 6.26 -10.96 -0.48
N ASP A 62 6.78 -11.07 -1.70
CA ASP A 62 6.31 -10.24 -2.81
C ASP A 62 4.85 -10.57 -3.16
N ILE A 63 4.39 -11.81 -3.02
CA ILE A 63 2.96 -12.13 -3.20
C ILE A 63 2.16 -11.66 -1.99
N TRP A 64 2.64 -11.94 -0.77
CA TRP A 64 1.96 -11.60 0.47
C TRP A 64 1.68 -10.10 0.58
N LYS A 65 2.66 -9.24 0.24
CA LYS A 65 2.50 -7.78 0.42
C LYS A 65 1.40 -7.19 -0.44
N TYR A 66 1.25 -7.66 -1.68
CA TYR A 66 0.17 -7.21 -2.57
C TYR A 66 -1.17 -7.77 -2.11
N TYR A 67 -1.22 -9.03 -1.68
CA TYR A 67 -2.44 -9.63 -1.13
C TYR A 67 -2.92 -8.93 0.15
N TYR A 68 -2.02 -8.69 1.10
CA TYR A 68 -2.31 -7.99 2.35
C TYR A 68 -2.86 -6.59 2.08
N PHE A 69 -2.22 -5.85 1.19
CA PHE A 69 -2.69 -4.51 0.81
C PHE A 69 -4.01 -4.55 0.05
N PHE A 70 -4.22 -5.56 -0.79
CA PHE A 70 -5.50 -5.82 -1.46
C PHE A 70 -6.61 -5.98 -0.42
N LEU A 71 -6.44 -6.85 0.59
CA LEU A 71 -7.43 -7.04 1.66
C LEU A 71 -7.76 -5.73 2.38
N TRP A 72 -6.74 -4.98 2.78
CA TRP A 72 -6.90 -3.68 3.42
C TRP A 72 -7.65 -2.69 2.52
N SER A 73 -7.35 -2.66 1.23
CA SER A 73 -8.03 -1.79 0.26
C SER A 73 -9.50 -2.16 0.07
N MET A 74 -9.86 -3.44 0.22
CA MET A 74 -11.25 -3.89 0.08
C MET A 74 -12.13 -3.48 1.28
N ILE A 75 -11.55 -3.07 2.41
CA ILE A 75 -12.30 -2.61 3.59
C ILE A 75 -12.97 -1.27 3.32
N GLU A 76 -12.26 -0.32 2.70
CA GLU A 76 -12.69 1.06 2.46
C GLU A 76 -13.60 1.23 1.24
N ASP A 77 -14.41 0.21 0.95
CA ASP A 77 -15.52 0.27 0.00
C ASP A 77 -15.15 0.08 -1.48
N VAL A 78 -15.17 -1.19 -1.87
CA VAL A 78 -15.33 -1.59 -3.27
C VAL A 78 -16.79 -1.75 -3.62
N ASN A 79 -17.57 -0.65 -3.67
CA ASN A 79 -18.90 -0.49 -4.29
C ASN A 79 -19.76 -1.76 -4.56
N GLY A 80 -19.84 -2.71 -3.61
CA GLY A 80 -20.47 -4.03 -3.81
C GLY A 80 -19.80 -4.97 -4.84
N VAL A 81 -18.60 -4.67 -5.35
CA VAL A 81 -17.89 -5.43 -6.38
C VAL A 81 -17.16 -6.65 -5.80
N PHE A 82 -16.59 -6.51 -4.61
CA PHE A 82 -16.00 -7.64 -3.89
C PHE A 82 -17.04 -8.32 -3.01
N THR A 83 -17.37 -9.56 -3.34
CA THR A 83 -18.49 -10.31 -2.73
C THR A 83 -18.04 -11.68 -2.25
N ILE A 84 -16.75 -11.91 -2.01
CA ILE A 84 -16.29 -13.20 -1.49
C ILE A 84 -16.79 -13.40 -0.05
N PHE A 85 -16.59 -12.39 0.78
CA PHE A 85 -16.93 -12.44 2.20
C PHE A 85 -18.41 -12.09 2.47
N LYS A 86 -19.37 -12.67 1.71
CA LYS A 86 -20.85 -12.51 1.81
C LYS A 86 -21.42 -12.69 3.23
N GLY A 87 -21.11 -11.79 4.17
CA GLY A 87 -21.37 -11.91 5.60
C GLY A 87 -20.25 -12.55 6.43
N GLU A 88 -19.09 -12.89 5.85
CA GLU A 88 -17.87 -13.25 6.59
C GLU A 88 -17.03 -11.99 6.84
N ASP A 89 -16.17 -12.02 7.86
CA ASP A 89 -15.43 -10.83 8.28
C ASP A 89 -14.08 -10.72 7.57
N LEU A 90 -14.03 -9.93 6.50
CA LEU A 90 -12.80 -9.51 5.81
C LEU A 90 -11.72 -9.02 6.80
N ARG A 91 -12.13 -8.39 7.91
CA ARG A 91 -11.20 -7.93 8.96
C ARG A 91 -10.49 -9.10 9.63
N ASN A 92 -11.18 -10.23 9.83
CA ASN A 92 -10.54 -11.41 10.40
C ASN A 92 -9.47 -11.98 9.45
N GLU A 93 -9.73 -12.01 8.14
CA GLU A 93 -8.70 -12.41 7.17
C GLU A 93 -7.51 -11.43 7.22
N LEU A 94 -7.75 -10.12 7.25
CA LEU A 94 -6.68 -9.12 7.33
C LEU A 94 -5.85 -9.27 8.63
N LYS A 95 -6.50 -9.49 9.77
CA LYS A 95 -5.83 -9.75 11.06
C LYS A 95 -5.00 -11.03 11.02
N ASN A 96 -5.55 -12.11 10.45
CA ASN A 96 -4.83 -13.37 10.28
C ASN A 96 -3.57 -13.17 9.42
N GLU A 97 -3.66 -12.38 8.35
CA GLU A 97 -2.52 -12.08 7.50
C GLU A 97 -1.50 -11.16 8.17
N LEU A 98 -1.92 -10.22 9.02
CA LEU A 98 -1.02 -9.45 9.87
C LEU A 98 -0.25 -10.37 10.83
N ASP A 99 -0.94 -11.25 11.55
CA ASP A 99 -0.34 -12.23 12.46
C ASP A 99 0.63 -13.17 11.73
N TYR A 100 0.24 -13.62 10.53
CA TYR A 100 1.09 -14.44 9.69
C TYR A 100 2.36 -13.67 9.28
N GLY A 101 2.23 -12.42 8.84
CA GLY A 101 3.36 -11.59 8.46
C GLY A 101 4.30 -11.29 9.62
N LEU A 102 3.77 -11.05 10.83
CA LEU A 102 4.58 -10.87 12.04
C LEU A 102 5.44 -12.10 12.34
N LYS A 103 4.91 -13.31 12.13
CA LYS A 103 5.65 -14.55 12.38
C LYS A 103 6.73 -14.82 11.34
N ASN A 104 6.52 -14.40 10.08
CA ASN A 104 7.34 -14.85 8.96
C ASN A 104 8.23 -13.75 8.33
N PHE A 105 7.82 -12.49 8.42
CA PHE A 105 8.41 -11.38 7.67
C PHE A 105 8.85 -10.20 8.56
N GLU A 106 8.81 -10.34 9.89
CA GLU A 106 9.14 -9.25 10.82
C GLU A 106 10.56 -8.66 10.67
N LYS A 107 11.47 -9.35 9.99
CA LYS A 107 12.83 -8.88 9.70
C LYS A 107 12.94 -8.14 8.35
N ILE A 108 11.87 -8.12 7.57
CA ILE A 108 11.79 -7.40 6.29
C ILE A 108 11.28 -5.98 6.58
N ALA A 109 12.06 -4.96 6.22
CA ALA A 109 11.68 -3.57 6.50
C ALA A 109 10.36 -3.18 5.80
N GLU A 110 10.17 -3.60 4.54
CA GLU A 110 8.95 -3.35 3.76
C GLU A 110 7.70 -4.00 4.40
N PHE A 111 7.84 -5.17 5.05
CA PHE A 111 6.75 -5.77 5.83
C PHE A 111 6.32 -4.83 6.96
N ASN A 112 7.27 -4.42 7.80
CA ASN A 112 7.00 -3.56 8.95
C ASN A 112 6.44 -2.21 8.50
N PHE A 113 6.91 -1.68 7.36
CA PHE A 113 6.37 -0.46 6.79
C PHE A 113 4.90 -0.62 6.39
N LEU A 114 4.56 -1.65 5.60
CA LEU A 114 3.19 -1.84 5.11
C LEU A 114 2.21 -2.17 6.24
N ALA A 115 2.59 -3.08 7.14
CA ALA A 115 1.79 -3.41 8.31
C ALA A 115 1.62 -2.19 9.21
N GLY A 116 2.71 -1.49 9.54
CA GLY A 116 2.67 -0.28 10.37
C GLY A 116 1.81 0.82 9.76
N TYR A 117 1.97 1.09 8.46
CA TYR A 117 1.22 2.11 7.73
C TYR A 117 -0.28 1.81 7.74
N THR A 118 -0.68 0.61 7.31
CA THR A 118 -2.10 0.22 7.22
C THR A 118 -2.78 0.14 8.58
N THR A 119 -2.09 -0.37 9.61
CA THR A 119 -2.62 -0.41 10.98
C THR A 119 -2.71 0.99 11.59
N SER A 120 -1.74 1.88 11.34
CA SER A 120 -1.79 3.25 11.87
C SER A 120 -2.88 4.13 11.26
N ILE A 121 -3.27 3.86 10.00
CA ILE A 121 -4.30 4.64 9.30
C ILE A 121 -5.71 4.19 9.72
N PHE A 122 -5.94 2.88 9.84
CA PHE A 122 -7.24 2.34 10.28
C PHE A 122 -7.09 1.36 11.45
N PRO A 123 -6.72 1.84 12.66
CA PRO A 123 -6.49 0.96 13.82
C PRO A 123 -7.70 0.09 14.18
N TYR A 124 -8.90 0.64 14.04
CA TYR A 124 -10.18 -0.03 14.36
C TYR A 124 -10.48 -1.26 13.50
N GLU A 125 -9.83 -1.37 12.34
CA GLU A 125 -9.96 -2.55 11.47
C GLU A 125 -9.17 -3.75 12.02
N TYR A 126 -8.20 -3.49 12.90
CA TYR A 126 -7.33 -4.51 13.49
C TYR A 126 -7.71 -4.85 14.93
N GLY A 127 -8.25 -3.92 15.71
CA GLY A 127 -8.58 -4.16 17.12
C GLY A 127 -8.90 -2.89 17.89
N ASP A 128 -8.48 -2.85 19.15
CA ASP A 128 -8.57 -1.65 19.97
C ASP A 128 -7.80 -0.50 19.31
N TYR A 129 -8.41 0.69 19.28
CA TYR A 129 -7.89 1.82 18.53
C TYR A 129 -6.51 2.27 19.05
N GLU A 130 -6.39 2.50 20.36
CA GLU A 130 -5.16 3.05 20.95
C GLU A 130 -4.03 2.01 20.90
N GLU A 131 -4.34 0.74 21.19
CA GLU A 131 -3.37 -0.35 21.12
C GLU A 131 -2.85 -0.53 19.69
N MET A 132 -3.73 -0.57 18.70
CA MET A 132 -3.36 -0.79 17.30
C MET A 132 -2.66 0.42 16.69
N GLU A 133 -3.06 1.64 17.05
CA GLU A 133 -2.36 2.84 16.60
C GLU A 133 -0.91 2.85 17.10
N ASN A 134 -0.70 2.56 18.40
CA ASN A 134 0.63 2.48 18.98
C ASN A 134 1.44 1.31 18.38
N PHE A 135 0.82 0.17 18.15
CA PHE A 135 1.45 -0.97 17.50
C PHE A 135 1.89 -0.63 16.07
N GLY A 136 1.04 0.04 15.29
CA GLY A 136 1.37 0.52 13.95
C GLY A 136 2.58 1.46 13.96
N LYS A 137 2.62 2.41 14.91
CA LYS A 137 3.77 3.33 15.11
C LYS A 137 5.07 2.58 15.42
N GLN A 138 5.02 1.52 16.25
CA GLN A 138 6.19 0.69 16.55
C GLN A 138 6.73 -0.03 15.31
N LEU A 139 5.83 -0.57 14.47
CA LEU A 139 6.23 -1.19 13.21
C LEU A 139 6.86 -0.18 12.24
N LEU A 140 6.31 1.04 12.16
CA LEU A 140 6.91 2.13 11.36
C LEU A 140 8.30 2.51 11.86
N SER A 141 8.51 2.59 13.18
CA SER A 141 9.84 2.81 13.77
C SER A 141 10.80 1.70 13.36
N LYS A 142 10.40 0.43 13.54
CA LYS A 142 11.21 -0.74 13.19
C LYS A 142 11.57 -0.75 11.70
N ALA A 143 10.65 -0.40 10.80
CA ALA A 143 10.93 -0.28 9.37
C ALA A 143 12.00 0.79 9.09
N SER A 144 11.87 1.96 9.72
CA SER A 144 12.84 3.05 9.60
C SER A 144 14.21 2.72 10.20
N GLU A 145 14.28 1.82 11.19
CA GLU A 145 15.55 1.36 11.78
C GLU A 145 16.23 0.30 10.91
N LEU A 146 15.45 -0.68 10.42
CA LEU A 146 15.96 -1.75 9.55
C LEU A 146 16.50 -1.23 8.22
N GLU A 147 15.88 -0.18 7.66
CA GLU A 147 16.34 0.51 6.45
C GLU A 147 16.46 2.03 6.68
N SER A 148 17.43 2.45 7.48
CA SER A 148 17.65 3.87 7.85
C SER A 148 17.91 4.83 6.69
N ASN A 149 18.32 4.31 5.52
CA ASN A 149 18.53 5.09 4.30
C ASN A 149 17.27 5.25 3.44
N ASN A 150 16.17 4.56 3.77
CA ASN A 150 14.91 4.62 3.04
C ASN A 150 14.13 5.87 3.46
N VAL A 151 14.01 6.85 2.54
CA VAL A 151 13.46 8.17 2.90
C VAL A 151 11.96 8.10 3.11
N LEU A 152 11.26 7.20 2.41
CA LEU A 152 9.84 6.95 2.63
C LEU A 152 9.56 6.44 4.04
N PHE A 153 10.27 5.40 4.46
CA PHE A 153 10.01 4.76 5.78
C PHE A 153 10.26 5.76 6.90
N LYS A 154 11.37 6.51 6.82
CA LYS A 154 11.69 7.54 7.81
C LYS A 154 10.65 8.67 7.81
N MET A 155 10.24 9.16 6.65
CA MET A 155 9.26 10.24 6.57
C MET A 155 7.90 9.82 7.15
N VAL A 156 7.41 8.62 6.83
CA VAL A 156 6.13 8.13 7.34
C VAL A 156 6.18 7.92 8.85
N PHE A 157 7.27 7.34 9.38
CA PHE A 157 7.47 7.23 10.83
C PHE A 157 7.44 8.60 11.51
N LEU A 158 8.21 9.58 11.03
CA LEU A 158 8.19 10.94 11.59
C LEU A 158 6.80 11.59 11.52
N GLY A 159 6.05 11.31 10.46
CA GLY A 159 4.66 11.78 10.29
C GLY A 159 3.66 11.14 11.24
N SER A 160 3.97 9.96 11.79
CA SER A 160 3.13 9.25 12.77
C SER A 160 3.33 9.72 14.22
N LEU A 161 4.30 10.60 14.50
CA LEU A 161 4.56 11.09 15.85
C LEU A 161 3.52 12.15 16.25
N GLU A 162 2.91 11.99 17.42
CA GLU A 162 1.94 12.95 17.97
C GLU A 162 2.62 14.27 18.41
N ASN A 163 3.80 14.16 19.02
CA ASN A 163 4.52 15.29 19.61
C ASN A 163 5.97 15.38 19.09
N PRO A 164 6.20 15.59 17.78
CA PRO A 164 7.55 15.66 17.25
C PRO A 164 8.26 16.95 17.71
N ASN A 165 9.52 16.82 18.08
CA ASN A 165 10.38 17.95 18.41
C ASN A 165 10.74 18.78 17.15
N ALA A 166 11.40 19.93 17.33
CA ALA A 166 11.72 20.83 16.22
C ALA A 166 12.63 20.19 15.16
N GLU A 167 13.57 19.35 15.58
CA GLU A 167 14.47 18.62 14.69
C GLU A 167 13.72 17.60 13.83
N GLN A 168 12.84 16.81 14.46
CA GLN A 168 12.00 15.82 13.78
C GLN A 168 11.04 16.48 12.77
N LYS A 169 10.44 17.62 13.11
CA LYS A 169 9.59 18.39 12.18
C LYS A 169 10.38 18.90 10.97
N ASN A 170 11.59 19.42 11.21
CA ASN A 170 12.46 19.89 10.13
C ASN A 170 12.90 18.74 9.23
N GLU A 171 13.27 17.59 9.81
CA GLU A 171 13.64 16.41 9.06
C GLU A 171 12.48 15.90 8.19
N TYR A 172 11.29 15.75 8.77
CA TYR A 172 10.09 15.35 8.03
C TYR A 172 9.83 16.24 6.80
N ASN A 173 9.89 17.57 6.97
CA ASN A 173 9.69 18.52 5.88
C ASN A 173 10.77 18.41 4.80
N ASN A 174 12.02 18.14 5.18
CA ASN A 174 13.13 17.94 4.24
C ASN A 174 13.02 16.63 3.44
N LEU A 175 12.35 15.61 3.98
CA LEU A 175 12.16 14.32 3.32
C LEU A 175 11.01 14.34 2.29
N LYS A 176 9.98 15.18 2.46
CA LYS A 176 8.82 15.25 1.54
C LYS A 176 9.21 15.37 0.07
N SER A 177 10.19 16.22 -0.25
CA SER A 177 10.63 16.42 -1.63
C SER A 177 11.42 15.22 -2.18
N LYS A 178 12.10 14.46 -1.33
CA LYS A 178 12.90 13.28 -1.69
C LYS A 178 12.03 12.04 -1.88
N VAL A 179 11.01 11.86 -1.05
CA VAL A 179 10.10 10.70 -1.11
C VAL A 179 9.40 10.61 -2.46
N ARG A 180 9.01 11.74 -3.06
CA ARG A 180 8.41 11.73 -4.40
C ARG A 180 9.28 11.03 -5.45
N ILE A 181 10.60 11.22 -5.39
CA ILE A 181 11.54 10.57 -6.31
C ILE A 181 11.60 9.08 -6.03
N GLU A 182 11.71 8.69 -4.75
CA GLU A 182 11.77 7.28 -4.34
C GLU A 182 10.49 6.50 -4.72
N ILE A 183 9.30 7.08 -4.55
CA ILE A 183 8.03 6.44 -4.94
C ILE A 183 7.99 6.22 -6.46
N LEU A 184 8.40 7.22 -7.25
CA LEU A 184 8.45 7.09 -8.72
C LEU A 184 9.41 6.00 -9.20
N GLU A 185 10.47 5.70 -8.43
CA GLU A 185 11.45 4.67 -8.74
C GLU A 185 11.04 3.27 -8.25
N LYS A 186 10.47 3.17 -7.04
CA LYS A 186 10.18 1.89 -6.37
C LYS A 186 8.75 1.37 -6.58
N HIS A 187 7.78 2.26 -6.76
CA HIS A 187 6.37 1.91 -6.95
C HIS A 187 5.89 2.21 -8.38
N TYR A 188 6.81 2.11 -9.34
CA TYR A 188 6.46 2.14 -10.76
C TYR A 188 5.81 0.81 -11.15
N GLY A 189 4.49 0.80 -11.32
CA GLY A 189 3.76 -0.40 -11.72
C GLY A 189 2.26 -0.30 -11.54
N ASN A 190 1.57 -1.34 -12.00
CA ASN A 190 0.12 -1.52 -11.83
C ASN A 190 -0.19 -2.14 -10.46
N GLY A 191 -1.47 -2.16 -10.10
CA GLY A 191 -1.98 -2.82 -8.91
C GLY A 191 -2.23 -1.86 -7.76
N LEU A 192 -3.19 -2.21 -6.90
CA LEU A 192 -3.77 -1.30 -5.91
C LEU A 192 -2.73 -0.66 -4.99
N LEU A 193 -1.74 -1.43 -4.51
CA LEU A 193 -0.67 -0.91 -3.66
C LEU A 193 0.14 0.21 -4.34
N ASN A 194 0.57 -0.05 -5.58
CA ASN A 194 1.39 0.91 -6.30
C ASN A 194 0.56 2.16 -6.65
N GLU A 195 -0.67 1.97 -7.10
CA GLU A 195 -1.59 3.06 -7.43
C GLU A 195 -1.89 3.92 -6.20
N TYR A 196 -2.17 3.29 -5.05
CA TYR A 196 -2.40 3.98 -3.79
C TYR A 196 -1.19 4.82 -3.39
N PHE A 197 0.01 4.25 -3.34
CA PHE A 197 1.21 5.01 -2.94
C PHE A 197 1.54 6.15 -3.91
N ASN A 198 1.36 5.93 -5.21
CA ASN A 198 1.48 7.01 -6.20
C ASN A 198 0.46 8.13 -5.93
N GLN A 199 -0.79 7.79 -5.60
CA GLN A 199 -1.80 8.78 -5.27
C GLN A 199 -1.49 9.53 -3.98
N VAL A 200 -1.08 8.86 -2.90
CA VAL A 200 -0.87 9.51 -1.61
C VAL A 200 0.38 10.40 -1.62
N PHE A 201 1.47 9.95 -2.24
CA PHE A 201 2.78 10.59 -2.08
C PHE A 201 3.25 11.44 -3.28
N ILE A 202 2.57 11.38 -4.43
CA ILE A 202 2.92 12.16 -5.64
C ILE A 202 1.92 13.30 -5.91
N ARG A 203 0.78 13.38 -5.20
CA ARG A 203 -0.23 14.44 -5.39
C ARG A 203 0.40 15.84 -5.33
N LYS A 204 -0.01 16.68 -6.29
CA LYS A 204 0.47 18.06 -6.51
C LYS A 204 -0.20 19.04 -5.58
#